data_AF-A0AAU4XPJ9-F1
#
_entry.id   AF-A0AAU4XPJ9-F1
#
_cell.length_a   1.000
_cell.length_b   1.000
_cell.length_c   1.000
_cell.angle_alpha   90.00
_cell.angle_beta   90.00
_cell.angle_gamma   90.00
#
_symmetry.space_group_name_H-M   'P 1'
#
loop_
_entity.id
_entity.type
_entity.pdbx_description
1 polymer ?
#
loop_
_entity_poly.entity_id
_entity_poly.type
_entity_poly.pdbx_seq_one_letter_code
_entity_poly.pdbx_strand_id
1 'polypeptide(L)'
;MGTKLIAAEAGVSVGVLYRYFADKEAIVASLVHRWFQMDVQIAERITEEPLPQRSQELLEKLLSAYADRFRMEPGYRRVWYHGPRIAALRADGRQTDQAIAERVHKALVRGYAMPDTEQFRRRARLAVEVGGNLLDLAFRESAEGDPEILADAALMMDRYLFAPSTDSGSPGTG
;
A
#
# COMPACT_ATOMS: atom_id res chain seq x y z
N MET A 1 -18.78 -7.19 -15.19
CA MET A 1 -18.44 -6.46 -16.44
C MET A 1 -18.12 -7.47 -17.54
N GLY A 2 -18.61 -7.27 -18.76
CA GLY A 2 -18.33 -8.15 -19.91
C GLY A 2 -17.02 -7.78 -20.60
N THR A 3 -16.31 -8.74 -21.20
CA THR A 3 -15.09 -8.48 -22.01
C THR A 3 -15.36 -7.52 -23.17
N LYS A 4 -16.60 -7.47 -23.67
CA LYS A 4 -17.06 -6.48 -24.66
C LYS A 4 -16.93 -5.03 -24.18
N LEU A 5 -17.22 -4.75 -22.91
CA LEU A 5 -17.12 -3.40 -22.36
C LEU A 5 -15.66 -2.98 -22.19
N ILE A 6 -14.80 -3.90 -21.72
CA ILE A 6 -13.37 -3.69 -21.58
C ILE A 6 -12.72 -3.44 -22.97
N ALA A 7 -13.09 -4.24 -23.97
CA ALA A 7 -12.61 -4.08 -25.34
C ALA A 7 -13.03 -2.72 -25.94
N ALA A 8 -14.29 -2.32 -25.73
CA ALA A 8 -14.79 -1.02 -26.17
C ALA A 8 -14.04 0.15 -25.50
N GLU A 9 -13.81 0.07 -24.19
CA GLU A 9 -13.07 1.10 -23.44
C GLU A 9 -11.60 1.20 -23.87
N ALA A 10 -10.97 0.05 -24.15
CA ALA A 10 -9.59 -0.03 -24.61
C ALA A 10 -9.41 0.26 -26.11
N GLY A 11 -10.50 0.53 -26.85
CA GLY A 11 -10.45 0.79 -28.30
C GLY A 11 -9.98 -0.40 -29.13
N VAL A 12 -10.10 -1.62 -28.61
CA VAL A 12 -9.66 -2.86 -29.28
C VAL A 12 -10.83 -3.80 -29.53
N SER A 13 -10.68 -4.73 -30.49
CA SER A 13 -11.68 -5.79 -30.64
C SER A 13 -11.57 -6.81 -29.50
N VAL A 14 -12.68 -7.47 -29.17
CA VAL A 14 -12.69 -8.57 -28.19
C VAL A 14 -11.71 -9.68 -28.60
N GLY A 15 -11.56 -9.95 -29.90
CA GLY A 15 -10.60 -10.93 -30.42
C GLY A 15 -9.13 -10.51 -30.28
N VAL A 16 -8.83 -9.20 -30.29
CA VAL A 16 -7.48 -8.69 -29.95
C VAL A 16 -7.23 -8.82 -28.46
N LEU A 17 -8.23 -8.51 -27.62
CA LEU A 17 -8.14 -8.65 -26.16
C LEU A 17 -7.81 -10.10 -25.75
N TYR A 18 -8.50 -11.10 -26.33
CA TYR A 18 -8.24 -12.52 -26.04
C TYR A 18 -6.91 -13.04 -26.59
N ARG A 19 -6.26 -12.31 -27.51
CA ARG A 19 -4.93 -12.67 -28.01
C ARG A 19 -3.83 -12.36 -26.99
N TYR A 20 -4.06 -11.38 -26.13
CA TYR A 20 -3.16 -11.00 -25.04
C TYR A 20 -3.55 -11.60 -23.69
N PHE A 21 -4.83 -11.92 -23.50
CA PHE A 21 -5.36 -12.44 -22.25
C PHE A 21 -6.20 -13.69 -22.48
N ALA A 22 -5.82 -14.82 -21.86
CA ALA A 22 -6.54 -16.08 -22.00
C ALA A 22 -8.01 -15.98 -21.55
N ASP A 23 -8.28 -15.20 -20.51
CA ASP A 23 -9.61 -14.98 -19.95
C ASP A 23 -9.74 -13.63 -19.23
N LYS A 24 -10.89 -13.41 -18.57
CA LYS A 24 -11.14 -12.19 -17.78
C LYS A 24 -10.28 -12.09 -16.51
N GLU A 25 -9.88 -13.21 -15.94
CA GLU A 25 -9.02 -13.23 -14.76
C GLU A 25 -7.60 -12.78 -15.12
N ALA A 26 -7.10 -13.18 -16.29
CA ALA A 26 -5.82 -12.70 -16.81
C ALA A 26 -5.81 -11.17 -17.03
N ILE A 27 -6.92 -10.59 -17.48
CA ILE A 27 -7.06 -9.12 -17.58
C ILE A 27 -7.00 -8.48 -16.19
N VAL A 28 -7.79 -8.98 -15.23
CA VAL A 28 -7.81 -8.46 -13.86
C VAL A 28 -6.44 -8.59 -13.20
N ALA A 29 -5.77 -9.73 -13.36
CA ALA A 29 -4.43 -9.97 -12.83
C ALA A 29 -3.42 -8.95 -13.36
N SER A 30 -3.44 -8.67 -14.68
CA SER A 30 -2.54 -7.67 -15.26
C SER A 30 -2.76 -6.25 -14.73
N LEU A 31 -4.02 -5.88 -14.46
CA LEU A 31 -4.36 -4.60 -13.84
C LEU A 31 -3.83 -4.53 -12.40
N VAL A 32 -4.06 -5.58 -11.62
CA VAL A 32 -3.58 -5.66 -10.23
C VAL A 32 -2.06 -5.64 -10.16
N HIS A 33 -1.36 -6.35 -11.06
CA HIS A 33 0.10 -6.29 -11.15
C HIS A 33 0.59 -4.88 -11.46
N ARG A 34 -0.05 -4.18 -12.41
CA ARG A 34 0.27 -2.77 -12.68
C ARG A 34 0.09 -1.90 -11.44
N TRP A 35 -0.96 -2.13 -10.66
CA TRP A 35 -1.21 -1.39 -9.42
C TRP A 35 -0.12 -1.66 -8.38
N PHE A 36 0.26 -2.92 -8.16
CA PHE A 36 1.38 -3.28 -7.28
C PHE A 36 2.69 -2.59 -7.69
N GLN A 37 2.99 -2.50 -8.98
CA GLN A 37 4.18 -1.76 -9.44
C GLN A 37 4.09 -0.27 -9.13
N MET A 38 2.91 0.34 -9.27
CA MET A 38 2.69 1.75 -8.91
C MET A 38 2.85 1.97 -7.41
N ASP A 39 2.36 1.06 -6.58
CA ASP A 39 2.47 1.18 -5.12
C ASP A 39 3.93 1.14 -4.67
N VAL A 40 4.73 0.22 -5.22
CA VAL A 40 6.18 0.20 -4.97
C VAL A 40 6.85 1.50 -5.43
N GLN A 41 6.49 2.02 -6.61
CA GLN A 41 7.05 3.28 -7.13
C GLN A 41 6.68 4.49 -6.26
N ILE A 42 5.46 4.53 -5.70
CA ILE A 42 5.05 5.57 -4.75
C ILE A 42 5.95 5.55 -3.53
N ALA A 43 6.12 4.37 -2.91
CA ALA A 43 6.99 4.20 -1.75
C ALA A 43 8.43 4.58 -2.08
N GLU A 44 8.98 4.10 -3.19
CA GLU A 44 10.34 4.37 -3.64
C GLU A 44 10.60 5.87 -3.79
N ARG A 45 9.79 6.56 -4.59
CA ARG A 45 9.91 8.01 -4.80
C ARG A 45 9.90 8.78 -3.49
N ILE A 46 8.94 8.49 -2.61
CA ILE A 46 8.78 9.24 -1.34
C ILE A 46 9.93 8.93 -0.37
N THR A 47 10.42 7.70 -0.36
CA THR A 47 11.49 7.26 0.55
C THR A 47 12.89 7.55 0.04
N GLU A 48 13.07 7.91 -1.24
CA GLU A 48 14.36 8.30 -1.82
C GLU A 48 14.55 9.82 -1.95
N GLU A 49 13.47 10.59 -2.05
CA GLU A 49 13.51 12.05 -1.95
C GLU A 49 14.04 12.51 -0.57
N PRO A 50 14.53 13.77 -0.46
CA PRO A 50 14.87 14.37 0.83
C PRO A 50 13.71 14.20 1.82
N LEU A 51 13.99 13.48 2.91
CA LEU A 51 12.99 13.17 3.92
C LEU A 51 12.63 14.44 4.72
N PRO A 52 11.35 14.63 5.07
CA PRO A 52 10.95 15.75 5.92
C PRO A 52 11.60 15.66 7.29
N GLN A 53 11.73 16.80 7.98
CA GLN A 53 12.36 16.86 9.31
C GLN A 53 11.59 16.04 10.36
N ARG A 54 10.25 16.02 10.25
CA ARG A 54 9.37 15.30 11.17
C ARG A 54 8.91 14.00 10.53
N SER A 55 8.98 12.90 11.28
CA SER A 55 8.51 11.58 10.83
C SER A 55 7.03 11.57 10.46
N GLN A 56 6.22 12.31 11.23
CA GLN A 56 4.80 12.47 10.97
C GLN A 56 4.53 12.99 9.56
N GLU A 57 5.31 13.97 9.08
CA GLU A 57 5.16 14.53 7.73
C GLU A 57 5.48 13.48 6.64
N LEU A 58 6.42 12.56 6.90
CA LEU A 58 6.69 11.45 5.97
C LEU A 58 5.50 10.51 5.87
N LEU A 59 4.89 10.16 7.01
CA LEU A 59 3.75 9.25 7.05
C LEU A 59 2.50 9.87 6.42
N GLU A 60 2.27 11.16 6.67
CA GLU A 60 1.22 11.95 6.00
C GLU A 60 1.46 11.99 4.48
N LYS A 61 2.70 12.21 4.03
CA LYS A 61 3.06 12.22 2.60
C LYS A 61 2.83 10.84 1.94
N LEU A 62 3.21 9.75 2.61
CA LEU A 62 2.94 8.38 2.14
C LEU A 62 1.44 8.12 2.02
N LEU A 63 0.65 8.40 3.07
CA LEU A 63 -0.80 8.20 3.05
C LEU A 63 -1.48 9.05 2.00
N SER A 64 -1.11 10.33 1.88
CA SER A 64 -1.68 11.21 0.87
C SER A 64 -1.43 10.68 -0.53
N ALA A 65 -0.21 10.20 -0.83
CA ALA A 65 0.12 9.67 -2.14
C ALA A 65 -0.65 8.38 -2.48
N TYR A 66 -0.85 7.49 -1.50
CA TYR A 66 -1.70 6.32 -1.68
C TYR A 66 -3.19 6.70 -1.79
N ALA A 67 -3.66 7.69 -1.03
CA ALA A 67 -5.03 8.19 -1.17
C ALA A 67 -5.27 8.79 -2.56
N ASP A 68 -4.35 9.59 -3.08
CA ASP A 68 -4.40 10.12 -4.46
C ASP A 68 -4.44 8.98 -5.48
N ARG A 69 -3.66 7.92 -5.24
CA ARG A 69 -3.65 6.72 -6.07
C ARG A 69 -5.00 5.99 -6.06
N PHE A 70 -5.69 5.95 -4.93
CA PHE A 70 -7.04 5.40 -4.83
C PHE A 70 -8.08 6.27 -5.54
N ARG A 71 -7.94 7.61 -5.48
CA ARG A 71 -8.81 8.57 -6.19
C ARG A 71 -8.68 8.45 -7.72
N MET A 72 -7.47 8.23 -8.23
CA MET A 72 -7.19 8.18 -9.67
C MET A 72 -7.69 6.91 -10.38
N GLU A 73 -8.03 5.85 -9.67
CA GLU A 73 -8.51 4.60 -10.29
C GLU A 73 -9.95 4.26 -9.85
N PRO A 74 -10.98 4.86 -10.47
CA PRO A 74 -12.38 4.47 -10.23
C PRO A 74 -12.65 2.97 -10.46
N GLY A 75 -11.87 2.33 -11.34
CA GLY A 75 -11.90 0.88 -11.59
C GLY A 75 -11.30 0.04 -10.47
N TYR A 76 -10.38 0.60 -9.68
CA TYR A 76 -9.72 -0.06 -8.56
C TYR A 76 -10.75 -0.52 -7.53
N ARG A 77 -11.59 0.37 -7.02
CA ARG A 77 -12.60 0.03 -6.00
C ARG A 77 -13.52 -1.11 -6.46
N ARG A 78 -13.96 -1.09 -7.72
CA ARG A 78 -14.87 -2.12 -8.25
C ARG A 78 -14.17 -3.49 -8.38
N VAL A 79 -12.93 -3.52 -8.83
CA VAL A 79 -12.16 -4.77 -8.97
C VAL A 79 -11.66 -5.28 -7.62
N TRP A 80 -11.23 -4.38 -6.73
CA TRP A 80 -10.70 -4.71 -5.41
C TRP A 80 -11.79 -5.26 -4.47
N TYR A 81 -12.96 -4.62 -4.40
CA TYR A 81 -14.05 -5.07 -3.53
C TYR A 81 -15.00 -6.09 -4.16
N HIS A 82 -15.12 -6.12 -5.50
CA HIS A 82 -16.11 -6.97 -6.19
C HIS A 82 -15.52 -7.86 -7.30
N GLY A 83 -14.20 -7.89 -7.45
CA GLY A 83 -13.50 -8.74 -8.42
C GLY A 83 -13.36 -10.20 -7.96
N PRO A 84 -12.94 -11.09 -8.87
CA PRO A 84 -12.67 -12.48 -8.55
C PRO A 84 -11.51 -12.61 -7.55
N ARG A 85 -11.66 -13.50 -6.57
CA ARG A 85 -10.62 -13.77 -5.56
C ARG A 85 -9.53 -14.68 -6.14
N ILE A 86 -8.53 -14.10 -6.77
CA ILE A 86 -7.43 -14.85 -7.39
C ILE A 86 -6.32 -15.11 -6.35
N ALA A 87 -5.98 -16.38 -6.12
CA ALA A 87 -5.01 -16.77 -5.08
C ALA A 87 -3.59 -16.27 -5.36
N ALA A 88 -3.14 -16.31 -6.62
CA ALA A 88 -1.83 -15.82 -7.02
C ALA A 88 -1.64 -14.32 -6.67
N LEU A 89 -2.66 -13.50 -6.91
CA LEU A 89 -2.64 -12.07 -6.59
C LEU A 89 -2.48 -11.78 -5.09
N ARG A 90 -2.88 -12.71 -4.22
CA ARG A 90 -2.62 -12.57 -2.78
C ARG A 90 -1.16 -12.76 -2.42
N ALA A 91 -0.46 -13.67 -3.10
CA ALA A 91 0.97 -13.86 -2.88
C ALA A 91 1.75 -12.65 -3.38
N ASP A 92 1.39 -12.16 -4.57
CA ASP A 92 2.00 -10.98 -5.19
C ASP A 92 1.73 -9.70 -4.36
N GLY A 93 0.52 -9.56 -3.80
CA GLY A 93 0.20 -8.47 -2.87
C GLY A 93 1.08 -8.49 -1.63
N ARG A 94 1.24 -9.66 -0.97
CA ARG A 94 2.16 -9.78 0.17
C ARG A 94 3.61 -9.43 -0.18
N GLN A 95 4.07 -9.81 -1.37
CA GLN A 95 5.42 -9.45 -1.83
C GLN A 95 5.55 -7.94 -2.05
N THR A 96 4.50 -7.31 -2.56
CA THR A 96 4.39 -5.86 -2.74
C THR A 96 4.46 -5.13 -1.40
N ASP A 97 3.67 -5.56 -0.41
CA ASP A 97 3.67 -4.99 0.94
C ASP A 97 5.04 -5.14 1.62
N GLN A 98 5.71 -6.28 1.42
CA GLN A 98 7.08 -6.48 1.90
C GLN A 98 8.07 -5.52 1.25
N ALA A 99 7.96 -5.29 -0.06
CA ALA A 99 8.83 -4.36 -0.78
C ALA A 99 8.62 -2.91 -0.35
N ILE A 100 7.37 -2.52 -0.04
CA ILE A 100 7.02 -1.21 0.52
C ILE A 100 7.56 -1.08 1.94
N ALA A 101 7.35 -2.09 2.80
CA ALA A 101 7.80 -2.09 4.18
C ALA A 101 9.32 -1.98 4.31
N GLU A 102 10.08 -2.64 3.42
CA GLU A 102 11.54 -2.53 3.42
C GLU A 102 12.03 -1.11 3.08
N ARG A 103 11.35 -0.44 2.13
CA ARG A 103 11.66 0.96 1.78
C ARG A 103 11.34 1.90 2.93
N VAL A 104 10.17 1.74 3.54
CA VAL A 104 9.76 2.50 4.73
C VAL A 104 10.74 2.28 5.88
N HIS A 105 11.12 1.03 6.18
CA HIS A 105 12.13 0.71 7.20
C HIS A 105 13.45 1.44 6.96
N LYS A 106 14.01 1.34 5.74
CA LYS A 106 15.27 2.00 5.39
C LYS A 106 15.18 3.53 5.51
N ALA A 107 14.08 4.13 5.08
CA ALA A 107 13.86 5.57 5.24
C ALA A 107 13.80 5.98 6.71
N LEU A 108 13.12 5.17 7.55
CA LEU A 108 12.98 5.45 8.97
C LEU A 108 14.32 5.34 9.72
N VAL A 109 15.11 4.32 9.42
CA VAL A 109 16.46 4.13 9.98
C VAL A 109 17.38 5.29 9.56
N ARG A 110 17.40 5.64 8.28
CA ARG A 110 18.28 6.69 7.72
C ARG A 110 17.89 8.09 8.16
N GLY A 111 16.59 8.39 8.21
CA GLY A 111 16.07 9.75 8.38
C GLY A 111 15.74 10.15 9.81
N TYR A 112 15.42 9.19 10.69
CA TYR A 112 14.87 9.48 12.01
C TYR A 112 15.54 8.70 13.15
N ALA A 113 16.76 8.22 12.92
CA ALA A 113 17.57 7.50 13.90
C ALA A 113 16.87 6.27 14.52
N MET A 114 15.98 5.64 13.75
CA MET A 114 15.34 4.39 14.17
C MET A 114 16.32 3.22 14.13
N PRO A 115 16.21 2.24 15.04
CA PRO A 115 17.16 1.14 15.10
C PRO A 115 16.99 0.15 13.94
N ASP A 116 18.09 -0.25 13.29
CA ASP A 116 18.08 -1.29 12.26
C ASP A 116 18.08 -2.69 12.90
N THR A 117 16.91 -3.09 13.42
CA THR A 117 16.71 -4.39 14.08
C THR A 117 15.56 -5.17 13.44
N GLU A 118 15.54 -6.49 13.61
CA GLU A 118 14.40 -7.33 13.17
C GLU A 118 13.08 -6.91 13.83
N GLN A 119 13.14 -6.43 15.07
CA GLN A 119 11.97 -5.93 15.79
C GLN A 119 11.40 -4.70 15.08
N PHE A 120 12.25 -3.74 14.71
CA PHE A 120 11.81 -2.55 14.01
C PHE A 120 11.36 -2.86 12.57
N ARG A 121 12.06 -3.74 11.86
CA ARG A 121 11.63 -4.22 10.54
C ARG A 121 10.26 -4.89 10.60
N ARG A 122 9.98 -5.66 11.67
CA ARG A 122 8.64 -6.21 11.93
C ARG A 122 7.61 -5.12 12.17
N ARG A 123 7.93 -4.05 12.92
CA ARG A 123 7.03 -2.91 13.12
C ARG A 123 6.72 -2.19 11.80
N ALA A 124 7.72 -1.95 10.96
CA ALA A 124 7.52 -1.36 9.64
C ALA A 124 6.57 -2.20 8.77
N ARG A 125 6.75 -3.54 8.74
CA ARG A 125 5.84 -4.46 8.05
C ARG A 125 4.40 -4.37 8.56
N LEU A 126 4.22 -4.35 9.88
CA LEU A 126 2.88 -4.23 10.49
C LEU A 126 2.24 -2.87 10.20
N ALA A 127 3.02 -1.80 10.21
CA ALA A 127 2.51 -0.46 9.87
C ALA A 127 2.02 -0.39 8.42
N VAL A 128 2.73 -1.00 7.47
CA VAL A 128 2.30 -1.07 6.05
C VAL A 128 1.01 -1.89 5.91
N GLU A 129 0.94 -3.07 6.52
CA GLU A 129 -0.26 -3.92 6.49
C GLU A 129 -1.49 -3.18 7.07
N VAL A 130 -1.32 -2.57 8.25
CA VAL A 130 -2.40 -1.83 8.91
C VAL A 130 -2.77 -0.57 8.10
N GLY A 131 -1.78 0.17 7.59
CA GLY A 131 -1.99 1.33 6.75
C GLY A 131 -2.78 1.02 5.48
N GLY A 132 -2.47 -0.08 4.80
CA GLY A 132 -3.24 -0.57 3.65
C GLY A 132 -4.70 -0.86 4.01
N ASN A 133 -4.94 -1.53 5.14
CA ASN A 133 -6.30 -1.81 5.62
C ASN A 133 -7.07 -0.53 6.02
N LEU A 134 -6.40 0.48 6.56
CA LEU A 134 -7.01 1.77 6.90
C LEU A 134 -7.32 2.62 5.67
N LEU A 135 -6.47 2.57 4.63
CA LEU A 135 -6.78 3.14 3.31
C LEU A 135 -8.01 2.45 2.71
N ASP A 136 -8.05 1.12 2.72
CA ASP A 136 -9.22 0.35 2.28
C ASP A 136 -10.48 0.67 3.10
N LEU A 137 -10.34 1.02 4.38
CA LEU A 137 -11.46 1.48 5.21
C LEU A 137 -11.92 2.88 4.79
N ALA A 138 -11.00 3.83 4.63
CA ALA A 138 -11.29 5.21 4.26
C ALA A 138 -12.02 5.31 2.90
N PHE A 139 -11.66 4.44 1.95
CA PHE A 139 -12.22 4.43 0.59
C PHE A 139 -13.38 3.44 0.40
N ARG A 140 -13.80 2.75 1.46
CA ARG A 140 -14.90 1.78 1.36
C ARG A 140 -16.19 2.43 0.90
N GLU A 141 -16.58 3.51 1.58
CA GLU A 141 -17.85 4.21 1.35
C GLU A 141 -17.66 5.62 0.77
N SER A 142 -16.46 6.20 0.86
CA SER A 142 -16.11 7.51 0.28
C SER A 142 -15.24 7.36 -0.98
N ALA A 143 -15.57 8.07 -2.05
CA ALA A 143 -14.73 8.10 -3.26
C ALA A 143 -13.47 8.96 -3.06
N GLU A 144 -13.54 9.96 -2.18
CA GLU A 144 -12.42 10.86 -1.87
C GLU A 144 -11.54 10.36 -0.71
N GLY A 145 -11.96 9.26 -0.08
CA GLY A 145 -11.45 8.81 1.21
C GLY A 145 -12.10 9.60 2.34
N ASP A 146 -12.43 8.92 3.44
CA ASP A 146 -12.85 9.60 4.67
C ASP A 146 -11.65 10.36 5.28
N PRO A 147 -11.72 11.69 5.40
CA PRO A 147 -10.59 12.49 5.87
C PRO A 147 -10.25 12.23 7.34
N GLU A 148 -11.21 11.85 8.18
CA GLU A 148 -10.96 11.54 9.59
C GLU A 148 -10.21 10.21 9.72
N ILE A 149 -10.62 9.20 8.95
CA ILE A 149 -9.92 7.90 8.92
C ILE A 149 -8.48 8.05 8.40
N LEU A 150 -8.26 8.87 7.38
CA LEU A 150 -6.91 9.12 6.85
C LEU A 150 -6.01 9.84 7.87
N ALA A 151 -6.56 10.81 8.61
CA ALA A 151 -5.82 11.51 9.67
C ALA A 151 -5.47 10.56 10.83
N ASP A 152 -6.44 9.75 11.28
CA ASP A 152 -6.24 8.74 12.32
C ASP A 152 -5.23 7.68 11.90
N ALA A 153 -5.22 7.27 10.63
CA ALA A 153 -4.24 6.33 10.11
C ALA A 153 -2.81 6.87 10.22
N ALA A 154 -2.60 8.15 9.88
CA ALA A 154 -1.29 8.80 9.99
C ALA A 154 -0.82 8.82 11.46
N LEU A 155 -1.71 9.22 12.36
CA LEU A 155 -1.44 9.29 13.78
C LEU A 155 -1.13 7.90 14.36
N MET A 156 -1.94 6.88 14.07
CA MET A 156 -1.75 5.52 14.57
C MET A 156 -0.40 4.95 14.12
N MET A 157 -0.03 5.14 12.85
CA MET A 157 1.26 4.66 12.34
C MET A 157 2.44 5.38 12.98
N ASP A 158 2.37 6.70 13.14
CA ASP A 158 3.42 7.48 13.81
C ASP A 158 3.60 6.98 15.25
N ARG A 159 2.51 6.90 16.03
CA ARG A 159 2.58 6.43 17.41
C ARG A 159 3.09 5.00 17.53
N TYR A 160 2.69 4.11 16.62
CA TYR A 160 3.13 2.72 16.64
C TYR A 160 4.60 2.55 16.28
N LEU A 161 5.07 3.24 15.23
CA LEU A 161 6.45 3.16 14.76
C LEU A 161 7.43 3.74 15.77
N PHE A 162 7.07 4.86 16.41
CA PHE A 162 7.92 5.59 17.34
C PHE A 162 7.65 5.28 18.82
N ALA A 163 6.76 4.32 19.12
CA ALA A 163 6.59 3.81 20.48
C ALA A 163 7.91 3.25 21.02
N PRO A 164 8.22 3.39 22.33
CA PRO A 164 9.39 2.74 22.92
C PRO A 164 9.42 1.23 22.65
N SER A 165 10.62 0.65 22.51
CA SER A 165 10.77 -0.80 22.47
C SER A 165 10.37 -1.39 23.83
N THR A 166 9.57 -2.45 23.82
CA THR A 166 9.12 -3.14 25.05
C THR A 166 10.23 -3.97 25.72
N ASP A 167 11.43 -4.03 25.13
CA ASP A 167 12.61 -4.64 25.74
C ASP A 167 13.28 -3.68 26.72
N SER A 168 12.56 -3.30 27.77
CA SER A 168 13.18 -2.90 29.02
C SER A 168 13.52 -4.19 29.77
N GLY A 169 14.76 -4.68 29.60
CA GLY A 169 15.28 -5.75 30.46
C GLY A 169 15.09 -5.36 31.92
N SER A 170 14.44 -6.23 32.70
CA SER A 170 14.43 -6.11 34.16
C SER A 170 15.87 -5.94 34.64
N PRO A 171 16.18 -4.91 35.46
CA PRO A 171 17.37 -4.97 36.27
C PRO A 171 17.13 -6.11 37.26
N GLY A 172 17.84 -7.22 37.07
CA GLY A 172 17.96 -8.25 38.10
C GLY A 172 18.53 -7.59 39.33
N THR A 173 17.70 -7.42 40.36
CA THR A 173 18.14 -7.13 41.73
C THR A 173 19.07 -8.26 42.17
N GLY A 174 20.36 -7.94 42.29
CA GLY A 174 21.31 -8.70 43.11
C GLY A 174 21.10 -8.45 44.59
#